data_AF-A0A3R6XZT1-F1
#
_entry.id   AF-A0A3R6XZT1-F1
#
_cell.length_a   1.000
_cell.length_b   1.000
_cell.length_c   1.000
_cell.angle_alpha   90.00
_cell.angle_beta   90.00
_cell.angle_gamma   90.00
#
_symmetry.space_group_name_H-M   'P 1'
#
loop_
_entity.id
_entity.type
_entity.pdbx_description
1 polymer ?
#
loop_
_entity_poly.entity_id
_entity_poly.type
_entity_poly.pdbx_seq_one_letter_code
_entity_poly.pdbx_strand_id
1 'polypeptide(L)'
;MVTFAVSPVEANKVELNEWERPTGHPVAERREYKDANCRDVLQASPNLDARIGSPNGFVHGVVRAYNNHHHLVLRPDDVWLAIMTQFGLFVNKNAEDLRHALVKHQEGQKELVVKDVGSLRTVDYGYMATQMIDQMTDHLVDP
;
A
#
# COMPACT_ATOMS: atom_id res chain seq x y z
N MET A 1 -8.23 19.03 4.17
CA MET A 1 -7.33 18.59 5.26
C MET A 1 -7.98 18.97 6.56
N VAL A 2 -8.22 18.02 7.46
CA VAL A 2 -8.82 18.29 8.78
C VAL A 2 -7.70 18.26 9.81
N THR A 3 -7.51 19.36 10.53
CA THR A 3 -6.57 19.46 11.64
C THR A 3 -7.38 19.63 12.93
N PHE A 4 -7.08 18.83 13.94
CA PHE A 4 -7.67 18.97 15.27
C PHE A 4 -6.55 18.98 16.30
N ALA A 5 -6.67 19.85 17.32
CA ALA A 5 -5.69 19.94 18.39
C ALA A 5 -5.85 18.72 19.30
N VAL A 6 -4.84 17.84 19.33
CA VAL A 6 -4.85 16.60 20.12
C VAL A 6 -4.36 16.83 21.56
N SER A 7 -3.60 17.91 21.79
CA SER A 7 -3.00 18.25 23.09
C SER A 7 -2.77 19.76 23.20
N PRO A 8 -2.89 20.36 24.40
CA PRO A 8 -2.49 21.76 24.65
C PRO A 8 -0.97 21.97 24.70
N VAL A 9 -0.17 20.90 24.63
CA VAL A 9 1.31 20.94 24.66
C VAL A 9 1.85 21.41 23.31
N GLU A 10 2.84 22.30 23.33
CA GLU A 10 3.54 22.76 22.12
C GLU A 10 4.22 21.58 21.41
N ALA A 11 4.14 21.55 20.08
CA ALA A 11 4.63 20.41 19.33
C ALA A 11 6.17 20.38 19.25
N ASN A 12 6.76 19.21 19.49
CA ASN A 12 8.19 19.01 19.34
C ASN A 12 8.57 18.87 17.86
N LYS A 13 9.83 19.23 17.54
CA LYS A 13 10.40 18.97 16.21
C LYS A 13 10.57 17.47 15.99
N VAL A 14 10.33 17.03 14.76
CA VAL A 14 10.59 15.64 14.37
C VAL A 14 12.10 15.47 14.17
N GLU A 15 12.74 14.82 15.12
CA GLU A 15 14.13 14.39 15.00
C GLU A 15 14.19 12.93 14.56
N LEU A 16 15.02 12.66 13.56
CA LEU A 16 15.27 11.31 13.07
C LEU A 16 16.56 10.80 13.69
N ASN A 17 16.46 9.66 14.38
CA ASN A 17 17.64 8.96 14.86
C ASN A 17 18.46 8.49 13.66
N GLU A 18 19.79 8.36 13.81
CA GLU A 18 20.68 7.95 12.71
C GLU A 18 20.24 6.64 12.04
N TRP A 19 19.69 5.71 12.83
CA TRP A 19 19.18 4.41 12.38
C TRP A 19 17.82 4.46 11.66
N GLU A 20 17.12 5.60 11.74
CA GLU A 20 15.84 5.82 11.04
C GLU A 20 16.01 6.56 9.72
N ARG A 21 17.19 7.11 9.47
CA ARG A 21 17.50 7.76 8.21
C ARG A 21 17.54 6.70 7.11
N PRO A 22 16.83 6.89 5.99
CA PRO A 22 16.93 5.97 4.86
C PRO A 22 18.37 5.95 4.39
N THR A 23 19.05 4.81 4.51
CA THR A 23 20.46 4.66 4.11
C THR A 23 20.59 4.22 2.64
N GLY A 24 19.48 3.88 2.00
CA GLY A 24 19.43 3.29 0.67
C GLY A 24 18.02 3.15 0.11
N HIS A 25 17.91 2.40 -0.98
CA HIS A 25 16.65 2.23 -1.70
C HIS A 25 15.68 1.32 -0.90
N PRO A 26 14.39 1.68 -0.76
CA PRO A 26 13.45 0.94 0.10
C PRO A 26 13.35 -0.56 -0.20
N VAL A 27 13.51 -0.96 -1.47
CA VAL A 27 13.50 -2.37 -1.90
C VAL A 27 14.69 -3.16 -1.37
N ALA A 28 15.84 -2.53 -1.14
CA ALA A 28 17.02 -3.20 -0.62
C ALA A 28 17.03 -3.33 0.91
N GLU A 29 16.38 -2.39 1.60
CA GLU A 29 16.46 -2.29 3.07
C GLU A 29 15.37 -3.11 3.79
N ARG A 30 14.24 -3.37 3.11
CA ARG A 30 13.09 -4.03 3.73
C ARG A 30 13.17 -5.53 3.59
N ARG A 31 12.94 -6.22 4.69
CA ARG A 31 12.91 -7.67 4.74
C ARG A 31 11.82 -8.24 3.84
N GLU A 32 10.66 -7.60 3.80
CA GLU A 32 9.52 -8.02 2.99
C GLU A 32 9.88 -8.11 1.49
N TYR A 33 10.60 -7.10 0.99
CA TYR A 33 11.04 -7.06 -0.40
C TYR A 33 12.22 -8.00 -0.67
N LYS A 34 13.13 -8.15 0.29
CA LYS A 34 14.24 -9.10 0.21
C LYS A 34 13.76 -10.55 0.18
N ASP A 35 12.84 -10.91 1.06
CA ASP A 35 12.27 -12.25 1.16
C ASP A 35 11.46 -12.60 -0.11
N ALA A 36 10.85 -11.60 -0.75
CA ALA A 36 10.20 -11.73 -2.06
C ALA A 36 11.17 -11.66 -3.27
N ASN A 37 12.49 -11.55 -3.04
CA ASN A 37 13.51 -11.38 -4.07
C ASN A 37 13.22 -10.21 -5.05
N CYS A 38 12.61 -9.13 -4.55
CA CYS A 38 12.41 -7.89 -5.29
C CYS A 38 13.76 -7.17 -5.44
N ARG A 39 14.09 -6.74 -6.66
CA ARG A 39 15.41 -6.16 -6.98
C ARG A 39 15.38 -4.71 -7.43
N ASP A 40 14.28 -4.28 -8.03
CA ASP A 40 14.19 -2.99 -8.71
C ASP A 40 12.77 -2.43 -8.61
N VAL A 41 12.63 -1.10 -8.70
CA VAL A 41 11.35 -0.42 -8.81
C VAL A 41 11.21 0.09 -10.23
N LEU A 42 10.29 -0.50 -10.98
CA LEU A 42 10.14 -0.22 -12.41
C LEU A 42 9.55 1.18 -12.66
N GLN A 43 8.62 1.62 -11.81
CA GLN A 43 8.03 2.95 -11.82
C GLN A 43 7.70 3.39 -10.39
N ALA A 44 7.96 4.65 -10.10
CA ALA A 44 7.55 5.31 -8.87
C ALA A 44 7.12 6.74 -9.17
N SER A 45 6.19 7.26 -8.40
CA SER A 45 5.89 8.69 -8.43
C SER A 45 7.12 9.50 -8.05
N PRO A 46 7.37 10.68 -8.68
CA PRO A 46 8.41 11.59 -8.25
C PRO A 46 8.15 11.96 -6.79
N ASN A 47 9.11 11.71 -5.91
CA ASN A 47 8.98 11.98 -4.48
C ASN A 47 9.91 13.14 -4.11
N LEU A 48 9.34 14.23 -3.58
CA LEU A 48 10.08 15.43 -3.18
C LEU A 48 10.48 15.42 -1.69
N ASP A 49 9.88 14.55 -0.87
CA ASP A 49 10.05 14.55 0.59
C ASP A 49 10.71 13.28 1.13
N ALA A 50 11.43 13.42 2.25
CA ALA A 50 12.03 12.31 2.98
C ALA A 50 10.96 11.39 3.59
N ARG A 51 11.02 10.08 3.29
CA ARG A 51 10.11 9.06 3.81
C ARG A 51 10.85 8.07 4.68
N ILE A 52 10.19 7.62 5.74
CA ILE A 52 10.70 6.57 6.63
C ILE A 52 9.74 5.39 6.49
N GLY A 53 10.22 4.29 5.96
CA GLY A 53 9.46 3.05 6.02
C GLY A 53 9.37 2.57 7.46
N SER A 54 8.22 2.04 7.85
CA SER A 54 8.06 1.38 9.14
C SER A 54 7.08 0.22 8.99
N PRO A 55 7.34 -0.95 9.60
CA PRO A 55 6.30 -1.97 9.74
C PRO A 55 5.08 -1.33 10.42
N ASN A 56 3.86 -1.58 9.96
CA ASN A 56 2.66 -0.96 10.54
C ASN A 56 2.73 0.59 10.62
N GLY A 57 3.28 1.24 9.59
CA GLY A 57 3.60 2.67 9.60
C GLY A 57 2.46 3.60 10.01
N PHE A 58 1.20 3.24 9.73
CA PHE A 58 0.04 4.00 10.21
C PHE A 58 -0.04 4.02 11.75
N VAL A 59 -0.07 2.85 12.39
CA VAL A 59 -0.18 2.73 13.86
C VAL A 59 1.07 3.27 14.55
N HIS A 60 2.27 2.89 14.08
CA HIS A 60 3.51 3.38 14.67
C HIS A 60 3.70 4.89 14.48
N GLY A 61 3.25 5.45 13.35
CA GLY A 61 3.24 6.90 13.13
C GLY A 61 2.36 7.64 14.14
N VAL A 62 1.14 7.15 14.35
CA VAL A 62 0.21 7.72 15.36
C VAL A 62 0.80 7.63 16.77
N VAL A 63 1.30 6.46 17.17
CA VAL A 63 1.89 6.25 18.50
C VAL A 63 3.12 7.14 18.70
N ARG A 64 4.00 7.25 17.69
CA ARG A 64 5.17 8.14 17.75
C ARG A 64 4.75 9.60 17.91
N ALA A 65 3.76 10.04 17.14
CA ALA A 65 3.29 11.42 17.21
C ALA A 65 2.67 11.74 18.57
N TYR A 66 1.89 10.81 19.13
CA TYR A 66 1.32 10.95 20.46
C TYR A 66 2.40 11.02 21.55
N ASN A 67 3.31 10.04 21.60
CA ASN A 67 4.32 9.94 22.65
C ASN A 67 5.36 11.07 22.64
N ASN A 68 5.65 11.64 21.47
CA ASN A 68 6.66 12.69 21.34
C ASN A 68 6.07 14.08 21.10
N HIS A 69 4.75 14.24 21.24
CA HIS A 69 4.05 15.51 20.99
C HIS A 69 4.33 16.09 19.59
N HIS A 70 4.30 15.27 18.54
CA HIS A 70 4.41 15.78 17.17
C HIS A 70 3.04 16.20 16.62
N HIS A 71 3.05 17.10 15.65
CA HIS A 71 1.89 17.27 14.78
C HIS A 71 1.65 16.00 13.96
N LEU A 72 0.40 15.55 13.92
CA LEU A 72 -0.04 14.42 13.12
C LEU A 72 -1.01 14.92 12.05
N VAL A 73 -0.69 14.65 10.79
CA VAL A 73 -1.57 14.90 9.66
C VAL A 73 -1.99 13.55 9.09
N LEU A 74 -3.28 13.25 9.17
CA LEU A 74 -3.88 12.10 8.49
C LEU A 74 -4.70 12.61 7.31
N ARG A 75 -4.35 12.19 6.10
CA ARG A 75 -5.20 12.42 4.95
C ARG A 75 -6.33 11.39 4.97
N PRO A 76 -7.51 11.72 4.43
CA PRO A 76 -8.58 10.74 4.27
C PRO A 76 -8.12 9.44 3.60
N ASP A 77 -7.25 9.54 2.60
CA ASP A 77 -6.67 8.39 1.90
C ASP A 77 -5.83 7.48 2.80
N ASP A 78 -5.11 8.04 3.78
CA ASP A 78 -4.27 7.25 4.68
C ASP A 78 -5.16 6.34 5.57
N VAL A 79 -6.32 6.83 5.97
CA VAL A 79 -7.33 6.07 6.74
C VAL A 79 -8.03 5.05 5.85
N TRP A 80 -8.43 5.45 4.64
CA TRP A 80 -9.08 4.56 3.68
C TRP A 80 -8.17 3.39 3.28
N LEU A 81 -6.89 3.67 2.99
CA LEU A 81 -5.89 2.64 2.70
C LEU A 81 -5.70 1.68 3.87
N ALA A 82 -5.71 2.17 5.11
CA ALA A 82 -5.60 1.30 6.29
C ALA A 82 -6.80 0.34 6.41
N ILE A 83 -8.02 0.84 6.19
CA ILE A 83 -9.24 0.03 6.18
C ILE A 83 -9.19 -1.00 5.06
N MET A 84 -8.92 -0.57 3.82
CA MET A 84 -8.89 -1.43 2.65
C MET A 84 -7.82 -2.52 2.74
N THR A 85 -6.67 -2.20 3.32
CA THR A 85 -5.59 -3.18 3.54
C THR A 85 -6.05 -4.28 4.49
N GLN A 86 -6.62 -3.91 5.64
CA GLN A 86 -7.09 -4.91 6.62
C GLN A 86 -8.29 -5.71 6.10
N PHE A 87 -9.20 -5.06 5.39
CA PHE A 87 -10.29 -5.73 4.70
C PHE A 87 -9.77 -6.74 3.66
N GLY A 88 -8.80 -6.36 2.82
CA GLY A 88 -8.19 -7.26 1.84
C GLY A 88 -7.53 -8.48 2.48
N LEU A 89 -6.81 -8.30 3.60
CA LEU A 89 -6.24 -9.42 4.35
C LEU A 89 -7.31 -10.36 4.92
N PHE A 90 -8.41 -9.80 5.41
CA PHE A 90 -9.56 -10.58 5.87
C PHE A 90 -10.19 -11.37 4.71
N VAL A 91 -10.44 -10.74 3.55
CA VAL A 91 -10.98 -11.40 2.37
C VAL A 91 -10.07 -12.53 1.91
N ASN A 92 -8.76 -12.29 1.82
CA ASN A 92 -7.79 -13.30 1.39
C ASN A 92 -7.78 -14.52 2.32
N LYS A 93 -7.90 -14.31 3.64
CA LYS A 93 -7.94 -15.41 4.61
C LYS A 93 -9.25 -16.21 4.53
N ASN A 94 -10.36 -15.57 4.17
CA ASN A 94 -11.70 -16.18 4.10
C ASN A 94 -12.20 -16.26 2.64
N ALA A 95 -11.28 -16.49 1.70
CA ALA A 95 -11.56 -16.37 0.27
C ALA A 95 -12.63 -17.36 -0.22
N GLU A 96 -12.69 -18.56 0.34
CA GLU A 96 -13.71 -19.56 0.01
C GLU A 96 -15.11 -19.15 0.51
N ASP A 97 -15.20 -18.72 1.77
CA ASP A 97 -16.48 -18.35 2.40
C ASP A 97 -17.11 -17.11 1.72
N LEU A 98 -16.27 -16.16 1.29
CA LEU A 98 -16.71 -14.91 0.66
C LEU A 98 -16.77 -14.99 -0.87
N ARG A 99 -16.34 -16.11 -1.47
CA ARG A 99 -16.21 -16.28 -2.92
C ARG A 99 -17.45 -15.87 -3.69
N HIS A 100 -18.58 -16.43 -3.27
CA HIS A 100 -19.89 -16.24 -3.90
C HIS A 100 -20.38 -14.79 -3.89
N ALA A 101 -19.82 -13.93 -3.03
CA ALA A 101 -20.15 -12.51 -2.98
C ALA A 101 -19.28 -11.65 -3.90
N LEU A 102 -18.10 -12.15 -4.32
CA LEU A 102 -17.10 -11.37 -5.04
C LEU A 102 -16.93 -11.84 -6.49
N VAL A 103 -16.92 -13.15 -6.73
CA VAL A 103 -16.60 -13.76 -8.04
C VAL A 103 -17.62 -14.81 -8.45
N LYS A 104 -17.84 -14.96 -9.77
CA LYS A 104 -18.84 -15.86 -10.36
C LYS A 104 -18.45 -17.33 -10.29
N HIS A 105 -17.14 -17.64 -10.24
CA HIS A 105 -16.67 -19.02 -10.21
C HIS A 105 -16.88 -19.63 -8.81
N GLN A 106 -17.31 -20.88 -8.77
CA GLN A 106 -17.75 -21.53 -7.54
C GLN A 106 -16.60 -22.18 -6.75
N GLU A 107 -15.51 -22.56 -7.42
CA GLU A 107 -14.40 -23.28 -6.81
C GLU A 107 -13.05 -22.73 -7.27
N GLY A 108 -12.09 -22.68 -6.36
CA GLY A 108 -10.69 -22.36 -6.67
C GLY A 108 -10.46 -20.93 -7.18
N GLN A 109 -9.49 -20.78 -8.08
CA GLN A 109 -9.09 -19.48 -8.64
C GLN A 109 -9.12 -19.52 -10.16
N LYS A 110 -9.41 -18.36 -10.77
CA LYS A 110 -9.34 -18.16 -12.23
C LYS A 110 -8.10 -17.36 -12.57
N GLU A 111 -7.24 -17.94 -13.40
CA GLU A 111 -6.08 -17.23 -13.93
C GLU A 111 -6.51 -16.30 -15.07
N LEU A 112 -6.05 -15.04 -15.00
CA LEU A 112 -6.21 -14.03 -16.03
C LEU A 112 -4.83 -13.72 -16.62
N VAL A 113 -4.76 -13.60 -17.95
CA VAL A 113 -3.51 -13.38 -18.66
C VAL A 113 -3.66 -12.18 -19.57
N VAL A 114 -2.92 -11.11 -19.26
CA VAL A 114 -2.80 -9.92 -20.09
C VAL A 114 -1.45 -9.97 -20.82
N LYS A 115 -1.47 -9.76 -22.13
CA LYS A 115 -0.26 -9.75 -22.98
C LYS A 115 -0.20 -8.43 -23.72
N ASP A 116 0.99 -7.87 -23.81
CA ASP A 116 1.26 -6.65 -24.57
C ASP A 116 2.69 -6.66 -25.13
N VAL A 117 3.00 -5.76 -26.05
CA VAL A 117 4.30 -5.62 -26.71
C VAL A 117 5.19 -4.68 -25.91
N GLY A 118 6.38 -5.17 -25.52
CA GLY A 118 7.38 -4.35 -24.86
C GLY A 118 8.27 -5.14 -23.91
N SER A 119 9.08 -4.41 -23.15
CA SER A 119 9.87 -4.93 -22.03
C SER A 119 9.29 -4.42 -20.71
N LEU A 120 9.78 -4.95 -19.59
CA LEU A 120 9.46 -4.45 -18.23
C LEU A 120 9.74 -2.94 -18.03
N ARG A 121 10.46 -2.27 -18.93
CA ARG A 121 10.74 -0.83 -18.82
C ARG A 121 10.04 0.03 -19.87
N THR A 122 9.35 -0.58 -20.83
CA THR A 122 8.79 0.13 -21.98
C THR A 122 7.32 -0.18 -22.24
N VAL A 123 6.77 -1.21 -21.59
CA VAL A 123 5.35 -1.56 -21.71
C VAL A 123 4.48 -0.52 -21.03
N ASP A 124 3.28 -0.31 -21.57
CA ASP A 124 2.28 0.59 -20.99
C ASP A 124 1.52 -0.11 -19.86
N TYR A 125 1.96 0.12 -18.62
CA TYR A 125 1.30 -0.42 -17.42
C TYR A 125 -0.13 0.07 -17.22
N GLY A 126 -0.47 1.27 -17.71
CA GLY A 126 -1.83 1.81 -17.61
C GLY A 126 -2.79 1.06 -18.54
N TYR A 127 -2.34 0.78 -19.76
CA TYR A 127 -3.09 -0.05 -20.70
C TYR A 127 -3.25 -1.48 -20.17
N MET A 128 -2.16 -2.11 -19.71
CA MET A 128 -2.23 -3.46 -19.12
C MET A 128 -3.16 -3.53 -17.90
N ALA A 129 -3.16 -2.51 -17.04
CA ALA A 129 -4.07 -2.44 -15.90
C ALA A 129 -5.54 -2.35 -16.34
N THR A 130 -5.82 -1.55 -17.38
CA THR A 130 -7.17 -1.44 -17.96
C THR A 130 -7.62 -2.78 -18.52
N GLN A 131 -6.78 -3.47 -19.29
CA GLN A 131 -7.08 -4.80 -19.82
C GLN A 131 -7.29 -5.85 -18.72
N MET A 132 -6.56 -5.76 -17.61
CA MET A 132 -6.77 -6.61 -16.45
C MET A 132 -8.15 -6.36 -15.82
N ILE A 133 -8.55 -5.09 -15.66
CA ILE A 133 -9.86 -4.71 -15.12
C ILE A 133 -10.97 -5.25 -16.03
N ASP A 134 -10.85 -5.07 -17.35
CA ASP A 134 -11.84 -5.58 -18.31
C ASP A 134 -12.03 -7.09 -18.17
N GLN A 135 -10.93 -7.86 -18.08
CA GLN A 135 -11.01 -9.31 -17.86
C GLN A 135 -11.57 -9.68 -16.47
N MET A 136 -11.33 -8.87 -15.45
CA MET A 136 -11.87 -9.11 -14.10
C MET A 136 -13.40 -8.92 -14.08
N THR A 137 -13.92 -7.90 -14.75
CA THR A 137 -15.36 -7.58 -14.78
C THR A 137 -16.21 -8.77 -15.26
N ASP A 138 -15.71 -9.56 -16.22
CA ASP A 138 -16.39 -10.77 -16.68
C ASP A 138 -16.59 -11.83 -15.60
N HIS A 139 -15.78 -11.78 -14.53
CA HIS A 139 -15.74 -12.77 -13.46
C HIS A 139 -16.26 -12.24 -12.11
N LEU A 140 -16.66 -10.97 -11.99
CA LEU A 140 -17.19 -10.38 -10.74
C LEU A 140 -18.72 -10.52 -10.63
N VAL A 141 -19.25 -10.69 -9.42
CA VAL A 141 -20.71 -10.87 -9.20
C VAL A 141 -21.50 -9.58 -9.44
N ASP A 142 -20.98 -8.43 -8.98
CA ASP A 142 -21.56 -7.10 -9.17
C ASP A 142 -20.51 -6.19 -9.85
N PRO A 143 -20.67 -5.89 -11.16
CA PRO A 143 -19.68 -5.17 -11.95
C PRO A 143 -19.66 -3.65 -11.76
#